data_AF-A0A4P6F5S5-F1
#
_entry.id   AF-A0A4P6F5S5-F1
#
_cell.length_a   1.000
_cell.length_b   1.000
_cell.length_c   1.000
_cell.angle_alpha   90.00
_cell.angle_beta   90.00
_cell.angle_gamma   90.00
#
_symmetry.space_group_name_H-M   'P 1'
#
loop_
_entity.id
_entity.type
_entity.pdbx_description
1 polymer ?
#
loop_
_entity_poly.entity_id
_entity_poly.type
_entity_poly.pdbx_seq_one_letter_code
_entity_poly.pdbx_strand_id
1 'polypeptide(L)'
;MLGASERRRLTDVDPVVMLGRIASATGALSVRILASTPASIALAYSSRGVQGVLAPGLEEHGPDTAHPRVSLTSGTARIDLGHVDELTRFAVVVRDARGTLVATTAFGSQVSVDLESAPTGQIVALTGHVVGGALVLRAELRHVPGSLRDAITAFGFNQVAWASGDQPLPPHHS
;
A
#
# COMPACT_ATOMS: atom_id res chain seq x y z
N MET A 1 0.27 17.89 -8.39
CA MET A 1 -1.00 17.15 -8.42
C MET A 1 -0.98 16.28 -9.66
N LEU A 2 -1.39 15.01 -9.58
CA LEU A 2 -1.39 14.12 -10.75
C LEU A 2 -2.71 14.26 -11.53
N GLY A 3 -2.61 14.59 -12.81
CA GLY A 3 -3.72 14.62 -13.77
C GLY A 3 -4.06 13.24 -14.36
N ALA A 4 -5.06 13.18 -15.24
CA ALA A 4 -5.42 11.96 -15.96
C ALA A 4 -4.31 11.54 -16.92
N SER A 5 -4.01 10.24 -16.99
CA SER A 5 -2.97 9.64 -17.86
C SER A 5 -1.55 10.15 -17.65
N GLU A 6 -1.28 10.87 -16.56
CA GLU A 6 0.05 11.39 -16.24
C GLU A 6 0.93 10.31 -15.60
N ARG A 7 2.24 10.34 -15.89
CA ARG A 7 3.23 9.46 -15.25
C ARG A 7 4.15 10.27 -14.36
N ARG A 8 4.30 9.84 -13.11
CA ARG A 8 5.14 10.49 -12.10
C ARG A 8 6.04 9.48 -11.43
N ARG A 9 7.35 9.75 -11.44
CA ARG A 9 8.32 9.01 -10.61
C ARG A 9 8.50 9.76 -9.30
N LEU A 10 8.38 9.04 -8.19
CA LEU A 10 8.70 9.57 -6.86
C LEU A 10 10.12 9.14 -6.48
N THR A 11 10.84 10.06 -5.84
CA THR A 11 12.21 9.85 -5.37
C THR A 11 12.33 10.35 -3.93
N ASP A 12 13.48 10.19 -3.31
CA ASP A 12 13.81 10.77 -2.01
C ASP A 12 13.68 12.31 -1.97
N VAL A 13 14.07 13.00 -3.05
CA VAL A 13 14.00 14.47 -3.17
C VAL A 13 12.63 14.98 -3.64
N ASP A 14 11.79 14.10 -4.21
CA ASP A 14 10.44 14.43 -4.66
C ASP A 14 9.47 13.27 -4.30
N PRO A 15 9.24 13.04 -3.00
CA PRO A 15 8.64 11.80 -2.53
C PRO A 15 7.12 11.83 -2.56
N VAL A 16 6.47 12.98 -2.80
CA VAL A 16 5.04 13.13 -2.58
C VAL A 16 4.30 13.51 -3.85
N VAL A 17 3.17 12.85 -4.09
CA VAL A 17 2.20 13.28 -5.10
C VAL A 17 0.79 13.19 -4.55
N MET A 18 0.05 14.29 -4.69
CA MET A 18 -1.39 14.31 -4.45
C MET A 18 -2.11 13.94 -5.75
N LEU A 19 -3.00 12.95 -5.68
CA LEU A 19 -3.91 12.64 -6.78
C LEU A 19 -4.95 13.76 -6.90
N GLY A 20 -5.35 14.10 -8.13
CA GLY A 20 -6.47 15.02 -8.32
C GLY A 20 -7.76 14.48 -7.69
N ARG A 21 -8.71 15.38 -7.36
CA ARG A 21 -9.96 14.99 -6.68
C ARG A 21 -10.73 13.90 -7.44
N ILE A 22 -10.85 14.03 -8.76
CA ILE A 22 -11.54 13.04 -9.60
C ILE A 22 -10.80 11.70 -9.57
N ALA A 23 -9.47 11.71 -9.72
CA ALA A 23 -8.67 10.50 -9.65
C ALA A 23 -8.71 9.83 -8.27
N SER A 24 -8.89 10.61 -7.20
CA SER A 24 -9.01 10.11 -5.81
C SER A 24 -10.39 9.55 -5.47
N ALA A 25 -11.41 9.83 -6.27
CA ALA A 25 -12.82 9.54 -5.95
C ALA A 25 -13.46 8.53 -6.91
N THR A 26 -12.69 7.92 -7.82
CA THR A 26 -13.28 7.04 -8.84
C THR A 26 -12.38 5.85 -9.15
N GLY A 27 -13.00 4.67 -9.17
CA GLY A 27 -12.36 3.42 -9.52
C GLY A 27 -11.42 2.94 -8.42
N ALA A 28 -10.20 2.57 -8.79
CA ALA A 28 -9.23 2.04 -7.84
C ALA A 28 -7.80 2.49 -8.17
N LEU A 29 -6.96 2.43 -7.14
CA LEU A 29 -5.52 2.46 -7.26
C LEU A 29 -5.01 1.02 -7.22
N SER A 30 -4.43 0.55 -8.32
CA SER A 30 -3.78 -0.75 -8.38
C SER A 30 -2.27 -0.59 -8.20
N VAL A 31 -1.70 -1.24 -7.20
CA VAL A 31 -0.28 -1.22 -6.88
C VAL A 31 0.31 -2.60 -7.12
N ARG A 32 1.37 -2.67 -7.92
CA ARG A 32 2.08 -3.91 -8.23
C ARG A 32 3.56 -3.67 -8.31
N ILE A 33 4.33 -4.74 -8.20
CA ILE A 33 5.78 -4.70 -8.36
C ILE A 33 6.19 -5.25 -9.72
N LEU A 34 7.12 -4.53 -10.36
CA LEU A 34 7.86 -4.96 -11.54
C LEU A 34 9.27 -5.30 -11.09
N ALA A 35 9.53 -6.57 -10.78
CA ALA A 35 10.82 -7.03 -10.31
C ALA A 35 11.43 -8.07 -11.26
N SER A 36 12.76 -8.13 -11.25
CA SER A 36 13.53 -9.15 -11.99
C SER A 36 13.62 -10.48 -11.23
N THR A 37 13.29 -10.48 -9.93
CA THR A 37 13.24 -11.64 -9.04
C THR A 37 11.85 -11.78 -8.43
N PRO A 38 11.47 -12.98 -7.95
CA PRO A 38 10.24 -13.15 -7.17
C PRO A 38 10.24 -12.19 -5.98
N ALA A 39 9.18 -11.39 -5.87
CA ALA A 39 8.99 -10.41 -4.82
C ALA A 39 7.58 -10.55 -4.26
N SER A 40 7.42 -10.29 -2.96
CA SER A 40 6.12 -10.29 -2.31
C SER A 40 5.74 -8.88 -1.87
N ILE A 41 4.45 -8.58 -1.95
CA ILE A 41 3.84 -7.35 -1.45
C ILE A 41 2.92 -7.70 -0.30
N ALA A 42 2.98 -6.91 0.78
CA ALA A 42 1.94 -6.84 1.79
C ALA A 42 1.33 -5.43 1.82
N LEU A 43 0.06 -5.34 2.21
CA LEU A 43 -0.68 -4.09 2.31
C LEU A 43 -1.23 -3.93 3.72
N ALA A 44 -0.68 -2.97 4.47
CA ALA A 44 -1.27 -2.53 5.73
C ALA A 44 -2.29 -1.42 5.45
N TYR A 45 -3.41 -1.41 6.18
CA TYR A 45 -4.45 -0.41 6.01
C TYR A 45 -5.06 0.02 7.35
N SER A 46 -5.64 1.20 7.36
CA SER A 46 -6.49 1.69 8.44
C SER A 46 -7.76 2.27 7.86
N SER A 47 -8.90 1.68 8.21
CA SER A 47 -10.23 2.05 7.70
C SER A 47 -11.22 2.05 8.86
N ARG A 48 -11.97 3.15 9.03
CA ARG A 48 -12.98 3.32 10.10
C ARG A 48 -12.51 2.88 11.51
N GLY A 49 -11.26 3.19 11.85
CA GLY A 49 -10.68 2.82 13.16
C GLY A 49 -10.18 1.38 13.27
N VAL A 50 -10.40 0.54 12.26
CA VAL A 50 -9.83 -0.81 12.17
C VAL A 50 -8.49 -0.76 11.45
N GLN A 51 -7.52 -1.54 11.91
CA GLN A 51 -6.25 -1.77 11.22
C GLN A 51 -6.13 -3.23 10.83
N GLY A 52 -5.59 -3.48 9.64
CA GLY A 52 -5.36 -4.84 9.16
C GLY A 52 -4.20 -4.90 8.18
N VAL A 53 -3.82 -6.12 7.83
CA VAL A 53 -2.73 -6.40 6.89
C VAL A 53 -3.17 -7.51 5.97
N LEU A 54 -3.04 -7.27 4.67
CA LEU A 54 -3.16 -8.29 3.64
C LEU A 54 -1.76 -8.73 3.25
N ALA A 55 -1.51 -10.04 3.23
CA ALA A 55 -0.22 -10.59 2.82
C ALA A 55 -0.44 -11.88 2.01
N PRO A 56 0.52 -12.28 1.16
CA PRO A 56 0.32 -13.43 0.27
C PRO A 56 0.09 -14.73 1.04
N GLY A 57 -0.90 -15.51 0.60
CA GLY A 57 -1.27 -16.77 1.25
C GLY A 57 -2.10 -16.61 2.53
N LEU A 58 -2.51 -15.38 2.86
CA LEU A 58 -3.41 -15.07 3.98
C LEU A 58 -4.71 -14.44 3.44
N GLU A 59 -5.37 -13.64 4.27
CA GLU A 59 -6.59 -12.92 3.89
C GLU A 59 -6.30 -11.91 2.76
N GLU A 60 -7.12 -11.96 1.72
CA GLU A 60 -6.94 -11.19 0.49
C GLU A 60 -7.76 -9.90 0.44
N HIS A 61 -8.66 -9.68 1.40
CA HIS A 61 -9.64 -8.59 1.39
C HIS A 61 -9.71 -7.90 2.75
N GLY A 62 -9.98 -6.60 2.76
CA GLY A 62 -10.20 -5.87 4.01
C GLY A 62 -10.87 -4.50 3.81
N PRO A 63 -11.50 -3.93 4.85
CA PRO A 63 -11.79 -4.58 6.14
C PRO A 63 -12.92 -5.61 6.04
N ASP A 64 -13.78 -5.56 5.02
CA ASP A 64 -14.89 -6.48 4.81
C ASP A 64 -14.69 -7.26 3.50
N THR A 65 -15.08 -8.52 3.48
CA THR A 65 -15.05 -9.38 2.29
C THR A 65 -16.16 -9.06 1.30
N ALA A 66 -17.33 -8.60 1.77
CA ALA A 66 -18.44 -8.25 0.90
C ALA A 66 -18.22 -6.91 0.20
N HIS A 67 -17.60 -5.95 0.89
CA HIS A 67 -17.30 -4.61 0.37
C HIS A 67 -15.85 -4.20 0.67
N PRO A 68 -14.85 -4.86 0.05
CA PRO A 68 -13.46 -4.59 0.33
C PRO A 68 -13.06 -3.18 -0.10
N ARG A 69 -12.39 -2.47 0.80
CA ARG A 69 -11.73 -1.18 0.51
C ARG A 69 -10.31 -1.38 0.05
N VAL A 70 -9.72 -2.48 0.47
CA VAL A 70 -8.43 -2.94 0.00
C VAL A 70 -8.49 -4.42 -0.33
N SER A 71 -7.71 -4.83 -1.33
CA SER A 71 -7.48 -6.23 -1.61
C SER A 71 -6.03 -6.49 -2.04
N LEU A 72 -5.59 -7.74 -1.91
CA LEU A 72 -4.29 -8.21 -2.37
C LEU A 72 -4.49 -9.56 -3.07
N THR A 73 -4.50 -9.54 -4.40
CA THR A 73 -4.75 -10.74 -5.21
C THR A 73 -3.62 -10.89 -6.21
N SER A 74 -3.03 -12.08 -6.30
CA SER A 74 -1.97 -12.40 -7.26
C SER A 74 -0.82 -11.37 -7.28
N GLY A 75 -0.41 -10.89 -6.10
CA GLY A 75 0.67 -9.89 -5.96
C GLY A 75 0.31 -8.47 -6.41
N THR A 76 -0.98 -8.19 -6.67
CA THR A 76 -1.49 -6.85 -6.94
C THR A 76 -2.33 -6.38 -5.76
N ALA A 77 -1.89 -5.30 -5.11
CA ALA A 77 -2.67 -4.61 -4.10
C ALA A 77 -3.63 -3.64 -4.79
N ARG A 78 -4.89 -3.61 -4.37
CA ARG A 78 -5.91 -2.70 -4.91
C ARG A 78 -6.52 -1.90 -3.77
N ILE A 79 -6.69 -0.60 -3.98
CA ILE A 79 -7.35 0.32 -3.06
C ILE A 79 -8.57 0.90 -3.78
N ASP A 80 -9.76 0.73 -3.22
CA ASP A 80 -11.00 1.32 -3.73
C ASP A 80 -11.01 2.84 -3.47
N LEU A 81 -10.96 3.61 -4.55
CA LEU A 81 -10.97 5.07 -4.49
C LEU A 81 -12.39 5.65 -4.45
N GLY A 82 -13.40 4.87 -4.82
CA GLY A 82 -14.81 5.29 -4.71
C GLY A 82 -15.27 5.48 -3.25
N HIS A 83 -14.57 4.82 -2.32
CA HIS A 83 -14.84 4.87 -0.88
C HIS A 83 -13.58 5.25 -0.09
N VAL A 84 -12.76 6.12 -0.69
CA VAL A 84 -11.46 6.51 -0.12
C VAL A 84 -11.63 7.24 1.21
N ASP A 85 -12.78 7.89 1.45
CA ASP A 85 -13.12 8.59 2.68
C ASP A 85 -13.27 7.65 3.89
N GLU A 86 -13.56 6.37 3.66
CA GLU A 86 -13.55 5.35 4.70
C GLU A 86 -12.13 4.92 5.11
N LEU A 87 -11.16 5.09 4.19
CA LEU A 87 -9.76 4.75 4.38
C LEU A 87 -9.01 5.95 4.95
N THR A 88 -8.36 5.78 6.10
CA THR A 88 -7.52 6.85 6.67
C THR A 88 -6.12 6.84 6.07
N ARG A 89 -5.53 5.65 5.93
CA ARG A 89 -4.18 5.46 5.39
C ARG A 89 -3.91 4.01 5.00
N PHE A 90 -2.89 3.81 4.18
CA PHE A 90 -2.32 2.50 3.87
C PHE A 90 -0.80 2.56 3.72
N ALA A 91 -0.15 1.40 3.82
CA ALA A 91 1.26 1.24 3.52
C ALA A 91 1.49 -0.04 2.71
N VAL A 92 2.30 0.08 1.65
CA VAL A 92 2.72 -1.03 0.80
C VAL A 92 4.12 -1.44 1.22
N VAL A 93 4.24 -2.67 1.69
CA VAL A 93 5.49 -3.28 2.12
C VAL A 93 5.94 -4.28 1.06
N VAL A 94 7.21 -4.25 0.72
CA VAL A 94 7.83 -5.14 -0.26
C VAL A 94 8.94 -5.93 0.42
N ARG A 95 9.01 -7.23 0.12
CA ARG A 95 10.10 -8.11 0.55
C ARG A 95 10.89 -8.62 -0.66
N ASP A 96 12.21 -8.72 -0.49
CA ASP A 96 13.15 -9.39 -1.41
C ASP A 96 13.12 -8.88 -2.86
N ALA A 97 12.94 -7.57 -3.06
CA ALA A 97 12.75 -7.02 -4.40
C ALA A 97 13.78 -5.96 -4.79
N ARG A 98 14.31 -6.12 -6.01
CA ARG A 98 14.90 -5.04 -6.80
C ARG A 98 14.03 -4.84 -8.03
N GLY A 99 13.53 -3.62 -8.22
CA GLY A 99 12.57 -3.35 -9.29
C GLY A 99 11.87 -2.01 -9.14
N THR A 100 10.65 -1.92 -9.65
CA THR A 100 9.83 -0.70 -9.58
C THR A 100 8.45 -1.06 -9.04
N LEU A 101 8.03 -0.38 -7.98
CA LEU A 101 6.64 -0.39 -7.54
C LEU A 101 5.85 0.60 -8.42
N VAL A 102 4.74 0.15 -9.01
CA VAL A 102 3.90 0.97 -9.88
C VAL A 102 2.48 1.00 -9.32
N ALA A 103 2.00 2.20 -8.98
CA ALA A 103 0.63 2.48 -8.62
C ALA A 103 -0.09 3.11 -9.83
N THR A 104 -1.21 2.53 -10.27
CA THR A 104 -1.97 2.97 -11.45
C THR A 104 -3.41 3.28 -11.06
N THR A 105 -3.91 4.46 -11.46
CA THR A 105 -5.32 4.83 -11.26
C THR A 105 -6.20 4.23 -12.35
N ALA A 106 -7.52 4.20 -12.14
CA ALA A 106 -8.48 3.72 -13.15
C ALA A 106 -8.43 4.49 -14.49
N PHE A 107 -7.97 5.74 -14.46
CA PHE A 107 -7.79 6.59 -15.65
C PHE A 107 -6.39 6.51 -16.26
N GLY A 108 -5.57 5.54 -15.85
CA GLY A 108 -4.26 5.28 -16.44
C GLY A 108 -3.13 6.18 -15.95
N SER A 109 -3.36 7.07 -14.98
CA SER A 109 -2.27 7.80 -14.34
C SER A 109 -1.39 6.84 -13.54
N GLN A 110 -0.08 7.03 -13.59
CA GLN A 110 0.90 6.15 -12.96
C GLN A 110 1.82 6.90 -12.02
N VAL A 111 2.05 6.28 -10.88
CA VAL A 111 3.07 6.69 -9.91
C VAL A 111 4.05 5.54 -9.76
N SER A 112 5.33 5.79 -9.98
CA SER A 112 6.37 4.77 -9.87
C SER A 112 7.38 5.11 -8.77
N VAL A 113 7.80 4.10 -8.02
CA VAL A 113 8.83 4.17 -6.99
C VAL A 113 9.87 3.10 -7.30
N ASP A 114 11.11 3.49 -7.50
CA ASP A 114 12.19 2.52 -7.75
C ASP A 114 12.68 1.93 -6.44
N LEU A 115 12.73 0.61 -6.40
CA LEU A 115 13.15 -0.16 -5.25
C LEU A 115 14.59 -0.61 -5.45
N GLU A 116 15.45 -0.14 -4.56
CA GLU A 116 16.80 -0.65 -4.46
C GLU A 116 16.81 -1.94 -3.63
N SER A 117 17.74 -2.82 -3.97
CA SER A 117 17.85 -4.14 -3.33
C SER A 117 18.09 -3.97 -1.83
N ALA A 118 17.17 -4.45 -0.99
CA ALA A 118 17.44 -4.67 0.42
C ALA A 118 18.22 -5.98 0.56
N PRO A 119 19.40 -6.02 1.22
CA PRO A 119 20.15 -7.27 1.40
C PRO A 119 19.36 -8.30 2.22
N THR A 120 18.54 -7.83 3.19
CA THR A 120 17.61 -8.60 4.02
C THR A 120 16.56 -7.66 4.61
N GLY A 121 15.32 -8.12 4.83
CA GLY A 121 14.27 -7.38 5.55
C GLY A 121 13.11 -6.88 4.68
N GLN A 122 12.39 -5.87 5.19
CA GLN A 122 11.24 -5.26 4.52
C GLN A 122 11.59 -3.87 3.98
N ILE A 123 10.97 -3.48 2.88
CA ILE A 123 10.94 -2.09 2.40
C ILE A 123 9.51 -1.58 2.55
N VAL A 124 9.29 -0.57 3.37
CA VAL A 124 8.06 0.22 3.27
C VAL A 124 8.25 1.16 2.09
N ALA A 125 7.62 0.82 0.97
CA ALA A 125 7.91 1.46 -0.31
C ALA A 125 7.04 2.68 -0.55
N LEU A 126 5.75 2.57 -0.25
CA LEU A 126 4.74 3.58 -0.54
C LEU A 126 3.73 3.67 0.61
N THR A 127 3.41 4.88 1.04
CA THR A 127 2.27 5.16 1.91
C THR A 127 1.23 5.98 1.17
N GLY A 128 -0.03 5.80 1.57
CA GLY A 128 -1.14 6.62 1.10
C GLY A 128 -1.89 7.19 2.29
N HIS A 129 -2.22 8.47 2.24
CA HIS A 129 -2.97 9.19 3.26
C HIS A 129 -4.11 9.97 2.63
N VAL A 130 -5.28 9.94 3.26
CA VAL A 130 -6.42 10.73 2.82
C VAL A 130 -6.40 12.07 3.53
N VAL A 131 -6.22 13.14 2.77
CA VAL A 131 -6.13 14.52 3.26
C VAL A 131 -7.15 15.36 2.54
N GLY A 132 -8.15 15.88 3.25
CA GLY A 132 -9.20 16.71 2.67
C GLY A 132 -10.00 16.02 1.55
N GLY A 133 -10.20 14.70 1.65
CA GLY A 133 -10.91 13.89 0.64
C GLY A 133 -10.11 13.57 -0.62
N ALA A 134 -8.80 13.84 -0.63
CA ALA A 134 -7.90 13.47 -1.71
C ALA A 134 -6.81 12.52 -1.22
N LEU A 135 -6.37 11.62 -2.09
CA LEU A 135 -5.32 10.67 -1.77
C LEU A 135 -3.94 11.29 -2.04
N VAL A 136 -3.11 11.34 -1.00
CA VAL A 136 -1.72 11.73 -1.05
C VAL A 136 -0.87 10.48 -0.98
N LEU A 137 -0.07 10.24 -2.00
CA LEU A 137 0.89 9.15 -2.07
C LEU A 137 2.28 9.67 -1.71
N ARG A 138 3.01 8.90 -0.90
CA ARG A 138 4.38 9.21 -0.51
C ARG A 138 5.29 8.01 -0.69
N ALA A 139 6.38 8.19 -1.43
CA ALA A 139 7.49 7.24 -1.45
C ALA A 139 8.22 7.32 -0.11
N GLU A 140 8.34 6.17 0.54
CA GLU A 140 9.01 6.06 1.84
C GLU A 140 10.42 5.48 1.68
N LEU A 141 10.57 4.47 0.82
CA LEU A 141 11.85 3.77 0.55
C LEU A 141 12.61 3.37 1.82
N ARG A 142 11.86 3.09 2.90
CA ARG A 142 12.45 2.84 4.21
C ARG A 142 12.70 1.36 4.38
N HIS A 143 13.98 1.01 4.52
CA HIS A 143 14.40 -0.31 4.91
C HIS A 143 14.15 -0.53 6.40
N VAL A 144 13.44 -1.60 6.74
CA VAL A 144 13.22 -2.03 8.11
C VAL A 144 13.78 -3.45 8.24
N PRO A 145 14.84 -3.66 9.05
CA PRO A 145 15.32 -4.99 9.34
C PRO A 145 14.28 -5.75 10.17
N GLY A 146 14.19 -7.06 9.98
CA GLY A 146 13.26 -7.91 10.72
C GLY A 146 11.99 -8.26 9.95
N SER A 147 10.88 -8.38 10.68
CA SER A 147 9.65 -8.98 10.18
C SER A 147 8.67 -7.96 9.58
N LEU A 148 7.60 -8.45 8.96
CA LEU A 148 6.51 -7.60 8.46
C LEU A 148 5.87 -6.77 9.58
N ARG A 149 5.68 -7.37 10.76
CA ARG A 149 5.22 -6.68 11.97
C ARG A 149 6.09 -5.49 12.31
N ASP A 150 7.41 -5.64 12.33
CA ASP A 150 8.35 -4.57 12.66
C ASP A 150 8.21 -3.42 11.64
N ALA A 151 8.16 -3.76 10.36
CA ALA A 151 8.02 -2.80 9.27
C ALA A 151 6.76 -1.96 9.39
N ILE A 152 5.60 -2.56 9.63
CA ILE A 152 4.35 -1.79 9.69
C ILE A 152 4.18 -1.06 11.03
N THR A 153 4.72 -1.60 12.13
CA THR A 153 4.67 -0.96 13.45
C THR A 153 5.51 0.32 13.43
N ALA A 154 6.64 0.32 12.71
CA ALA A 154 7.45 1.51 12.47
C ALA A 154 6.69 2.63 11.72
N PHE A 155 5.58 2.29 11.05
CA PHE A 155 4.67 3.21 10.36
C PHE A 155 3.34 3.43 11.12
N GLY A 156 3.28 2.98 12.37
CA GLY A 156 2.19 3.26 13.29
C GLY A 156 0.96 2.35 13.15
N PHE A 157 1.05 1.24 12.42
CA PHE A 157 0.00 0.22 12.37
C PHE A 157 0.07 -0.70 13.60
N ASN A 158 -0.17 -0.13 14.78
CA ASN A 158 0.13 -0.75 16.08
C ASN A 158 -1.04 -1.57 16.65
N GLN A 159 -2.20 -1.59 15.97
CA GLN A 159 -3.41 -2.28 16.43
C GLN A 159 -3.68 -3.58 15.68
N VAL A 160 -2.78 -3.99 14.79
CA VAL A 160 -2.86 -5.27 14.10
C VAL A 160 -2.48 -6.39 15.06
N ALA A 161 -3.31 -7.44 15.13
CA ALA A 161 -3.00 -8.65 15.89
C ALA A 161 -2.10 -9.60 15.06
N TRP A 162 -1.21 -10.33 15.74
CA TRP A 162 -0.19 -11.16 15.08
C TRP A 162 -0.08 -12.53 15.73
N ALA A 163 -0.05 -13.59 14.92
CA ALA A 163 0.32 -14.93 15.36
C ALA A 163 1.84 -15.10 15.44
N SER A 164 2.58 -14.45 14.53
CA SER A 164 4.05 -14.43 14.47
C SER A 164 4.53 -13.12 13.84
N GLY A 165 5.84 -12.92 13.67
CA GLY A 165 6.38 -11.69 13.08
C GLY A 165 5.91 -11.40 11.64
N ASP A 166 5.51 -12.42 10.89
CA ASP A 166 5.10 -12.33 9.47
C ASP A 166 3.66 -12.74 9.22
N GLN A 167 2.93 -13.16 10.26
CA GLN A 167 1.57 -13.68 10.15
C GLN A 167 0.59 -12.81 10.92
N PRO A 168 -0.06 -11.83 10.27
CA PRO A 168 -1.17 -11.10 10.86
C PRO A 168 -2.36 -12.03 11.10
N LEU A 169 -3.14 -11.72 12.12
CA LEU A 169 -4.45 -12.32 12.35
C LEU A 169 -5.54 -11.45 11.70
N PRO A 170 -6.66 -12.04 11.25
CA PRO A 170 -7.81 -11.29 10.75
C PRO A 170 -8.27 -10.22 11.76
N PRO A 171 -8.72 -9.05 11.29
CA PRO A 171 -9.30 -8.04 12.18
C PRO A 171 -10.54 -8.59 12.89
N HIS A 172 -10.65 -8.39 14.19
CA HIS A 172 -11.85 -8.75 14.94
C HIS A 172 -12.95 -7.73 14.65
N HIS A 173 -14.01 -8.16 13.96
CA HIS A 173 -15.24 -7.40 13.85
C HIS A 173 -16.08 -7.63 15.12
N SER A 174 -16.04 -6.67 16.03
CA SER A 174 -16.94 -6.61 17.19
C SER A 174 -18.30 -6.04 16.80
#